data_AF-A0A7K4J1R0-F1
#
_entry.id   AF-A0A7K4J1R0-F1
#
_cell.length_a   1.000
_cell.length_b   1.000
_cell.length_c   1.000
_cell.angle_alpha   90.00
_cell.angle_beta   90.00
_cell.angle_gamma   90.00
#
_symmetry.space_group_name_H-M   'P 1'
#
loop_
_entity.id
_entity.type
_entity.pdbx_description
1 polymer ?
#
loop_
_entity_poly.entity_id
_entity_poly.type
_entity_poly.pdbx_seq_one_letter_code
_entity_poly.pdbx_strand_id
1 'polypeptide(L)'
;DSPEFDLLFENAFDQWVASTASEKCTFFQVLHHTCQRYLTDKKPEFINCQSKIMGGNSILHSAADSVTSAVQKASQALNERGERLGRAEEKTEELKNSAQQFAETAHKV
;
A
#
# COMPACT_ATOMS: atom_id res chain seq x y z
N ASP A 1 11.08 -21.41 -23.51
CA ASP A 1 11.57 -20.14 -22.96
C ASP A 1 13.05 -20.27 -22.67
N SER A 2 13.88 -19.37 -23.21
CA SER A 2 15.33 -19.34 -22.96
C SER A 2 15.65 -18.33 -21.84
N PRO A 3 16.75 -18.51 -21.08
CA PRO A 3 17.14 -17.62 -20.00
C PRO A 3 17.81 -16.32 -20.45
N GLU A 4 18.23 -16.23 -21.72
CA GLU A 4 18.92 -15.06 -22.29
C GLU A 4 17.96 -13.91 -22.58
N PHE A 5 18.45 -12.68 -22.44
CA PHE A 5 17.76 -11.46 -22.80
C PHE A 5 18.73 -10.31 -22.99
N ASP A 6 18.30 -9.30 -23.75
CA ASP A 6 19.08 -8.11 -24.00
C ASP A 6 18.46 -6.90 -23.29
N LEU A 7 19.31 -6.02 -22.78
CA LEU A 7 18.95 -4.72 -22.23
C LEU A 7 19.54 -3.65 -23.14
N LEU A 8 18.67 -2.78 -23.65
CA LEU A 8 19.05 -1.66 -24.48
C LEU A 8 18.72 -0.36 -23.75
N PHE A 9 19.75 0.45 -23.53
CA PHE A 9 19.66 1.80 -22.99
C PHE A 9 20.06 2.81 -24.07
N GLU A 10 19.84 4.10 -23.82
CA GLU A 10 20.13 5.15 -24.81
C GLU A 10 21.58 5.12 -25.33
N ASN A 11 22.55 4.71 -24.49
CA ASN A 11 23.97 4.68 -24.82
C ASN A 11 24.64 3.32 -24.57
N ALA A 12 23.88 2.26 -24.30
CA ALA A 12 24.45 0.97 -23.93
C ALA A 12 23.59 -0.20 -24.42
N PHE A 13 24.26 -1.31 -24.74
CA PHE A 13 23.64 -2.60 -25.06
C PHE A 13 24.35 -3.67 -24.23
N ASP A 14 23.58 -4.43 -23.45
CA ASP A 14 24.10 -5.50 -22.61
C ASP A 14 23.26 -6.77 -22.79
N GLN A 15 23.92 -7.89 -23.04
CA GLN A 15 23.29 -9.21 -23.11
C GLN A 15 23.47 -9.95 -21.78
N TRP A 16 22.37 -10.43 -21.22
CA TRP A 16 22.30 -11.06 -19.91
C TRP A 16 21.71 -12.46 -20.01
N VAL A 17 22.13 -13.34 -19.10
CA VAL A 17 21.62 -14.70 -18.99
C VAL A 17 21.20 -14.94 -17.55
N ALA A 18 19.90 -15.20 -17.32
CA ALA A 18 19.42 -15.60 -16.01
C ALA A 18 19.79 -17.07 -15.70
N SER A 19 19.77 -17.49 -14.44
CA SER A 19 20.00 -18.91 -14.11
C SER A 19 18.85 -19.80 -14.59
N THR A 20 17.63 -19.26 -14.65
CA THR A 20 16.47 -19.94 -15.22
C THR A 20 15.57 -19.02 -16.05
N ALA A 21 14.78 -19.59 -16.95
CA ALA A 21 13.75 -18.85 -17.70
C ALA A 21 12.67 -18.24 -16.77
N SER A 22 12.41 -18.86 -15.61
CA SER A 22 11.48 -18.32 -14.61
C SER A 22 12.03 -17.06 -13.95
N GLU A 23 13.31 -17.07 -13.55
CA GLU A 23 13.98 -15.90 -12.97
C GLU A 23 14.00 -14.72 -13.95
N LYS A 24 14.26 -15.00 -15.23
CA LYS A 24 14.12 -14.00 -16.29
C LYS A 24 12.72 -13.38 -16.30
N CYS A 25 11.67 -14.21 -16.28
CA CYS A 25 10.29 -13.70 -16.23
C CYS A 25 10.04 -12.81 -15.01
N THR A 26 10.51 -13.22 -13.83
CA THR A 26 10.40 -12.43 -12.59
C THR A 26 11.14 -11.10 -12.70
N PHE A 27 12.37 -11.09 -13.24
CA PHE A 27 13.14 -9.87 -13.46
C PHE A 27 12.39 -8.87 -14.34
N PHE A 28 11.87 -9.32 -15.49
CA PHE A 28 11.09 -8.47 -16.40
C PHE A 28 9.83 -7.90 -15.73
N GLN A 29 9.16 -8.67 -14.88
CA GLN A 29 8.00 -8.19 -14.10
C GLN A 29 8.37 -7.06 -13.14
N VAL A 30 9.41 -7.27 -12.33
CA VAL A 30 9.88 -6.27 -11.38
C VAL A 30 10.36 -5.01 -12.10
N LEU A 31 11.12 -5.16 -13.17
CA LEU A 31 11.60 -4.06 -13.98
C LEU A 31 10.43 -3.25 -14.58
N HIS A 32 9.47 -3.92 -15.20
CA HIS A 32 8.28 -3.26 -15.75
C HIS A 32 7.51 -2.46 -14.70
N HIS A 33 7.22 -3.05 -13.54
CA HIS A 33 6.49 -2.35 -12.48
C HIS A 33 7.28 -1.17 -11.90
N THR A 34 8.58 -1.32 -11.73
CA THR A 34 9.46 -0.24 -11.25
C THR A 34 9.47 0.91 -12.25
N CYS A 35 9.66 0.62 -13.54
CA CYS A 35 9.60 1.62 -14.60
C CYS A 35 8.21 2.26 -14.68
N GLN A 36 7.13 1.50 -14.59
CA GLN A 36 5.76 2.03 -14.61
C GLN A 36 5.50 2.99 -13.44
N ARG A 37 6.10 2.75 -12.28
CA ARG A 37 5.94 3.57 -11.08
C ARG A 37 6.76 4.86 -11.13
N TYR A 38 7.99 4.79 -11.62
CA TYR A 38 8.96 5.88 -11.49
C TYR A 38 9.29 6.62 -12.80
N LEU A 39 9.02 6.02 -13.97
CA LEU A 39 9.26 6.64 -15.26
C LEU A 39 7.92 7.12 -15.85
N THR A 40 7.66 8.43 -15.73
CA THR A 40 6.43 9.07 -16.23
C THR A 40 6.51 9.40 -17.73
N ASP A 41 7.69 9.80 -18.21
CA ASP A 41 7.83 10.44 -19.52
C ASP A 41 8.39 9.50 -20.60
N LYS A 42 9.15 8.48 -20.20
CA LYS A 42 9.73 7.47 -21.10
C LYS A 42 9.55 6.08 -20.53
N LYS A 43 8.53 5.38 -21.00
CA LYS A 43 8.32 3.96 -20.66
C LYS A 43 9.22 3.08 -21.51
N PRO A 44 9.90 2.09 -20.93
CA PRO A 44 10.71 1.15 -21.70
C PRO A 44 9.83 0.29 -22.60
N GLU A 45 10.34 -0.03 -23.79
CA GLU A 45 9.70 -0.95 -24.72
C GLU A 45 10.15 -2.38 -24.44
N PHE A 46 9.19 -3.30 -24.32
CA PHE A 46 9.44 -4.72 -24.11
C PHE A 46 9.22 -5.47 -25.42
N ILE A 47 10.29 -5.68 -26.16
CA ILE A 47 10.27 -6.35 -27.46
C ILE A 47 10.33 -7.88 -27.25
N ASN A 48 9.56 -8.65 -28.02
CA ASN A 48 9.50 -10.11 -27.95
C ASN A 48 9.13 -10.69 -26.56
N CYS A 49 8.58 -9.85 -25.67
CA CYS A 49 8.08 -10.28 -24.38
C CYS A 49 6.66 -10.81 -24.54
N GLN A 50 6.44 -12.07 -24.16
CA GLN A 50 5.10 -12.66 -24.18
C GLN A 50 4.20 -11.93 -23.18
N SER A 51 2.96 -11.61 -23.56
CA SER A 51 2.02 -10.85 -22.71
C SER A 51 1.78 -11.49 -21.35
N LYS A 52 1.92 -12.82 -21.24
CA LYS A 52 1.85 -13.57 -19.96
C LYS A 52 2.94 -13.18 -18.97
N ILE A 53 4.12 -12.74 -19.44
CA ILE A 53 5.23 -12.31 -18.58
C ILE A 53 4.87 -10.99 -17.90
N MET A 54 4.17 -10.10 -18.59
CA MET A 54 3.83 -8.76 -18.10
C MET A 54 2.49 -8.70 -17.36
N GLY A 55 1.61 -9.69 -17.56
CA GLY A 55 0.27 -9.74 -16.95
C GLY A 55 0.07 -10.82 -15.88
N GLY A 56 1.09 -11.64 -15.58
CA GLY A 56 0.92 -12.87 -14.80
C GLY A 56 0.78 -12.71 -13.28
N ASN A 57 1.26 -11.60 -12.69
CA ASN A 57 1.30 -11.40 -11.23
C ASN A 57 0.75 -10.03 -10.77
N SER A 58 0.22 -9.22 -11.69
CA SER A 58 -0.26 -7.86 -11.42
C SER A 58 -1.43 -7.80 -10.45
N ILE A 59 -2.23 -8.87 -10.34
CA ILE A 59 -3.32 -8.95 -9.33
C ILE A 59 -2.73 -9.00 -7.91
N LEU A 60 -1.67 -9.78 -7.67
CA LEU A 60 -1.10 -9.93 -6.33
C LEU A 60 -0.42 -8.64 -5.86
N HIS A 61 0.33 -7.97 -6.73
CA HIS A 61 1.01 -6.72 -6.36
C HIS A 61 0.03 -5.54 -6.22
N SER A 62 -0.95 -5.43 -7.13
CA SER A 62 -2.01 -4.41 -7.01
C SER A 62 -2.92 -4.66 -5.82
N ALA A 63 -3.19 -5.93 -5.49
CA ALA A 63 -3.91 -6.29 -4.28
C ALA A 63 -3.09 -5.95 -3.03
N ALA A 64 -1.78 -6.17 -3.03
CA ALA A 64 -0.90 -5.81 -1.91
C ALA A 64 -0.88 -4.29 -1.66
N ASP A 65 -0.75 -3.47 -2.71
CA ASP A 65 -0.84 -2.01 -2.60
C ASP A 65 -2.23 -1.55 -2.14
N SER A 66 -3.29 -2.16 -2.69
CA SER A 66 -4.68 -1.88 -2.32
C SER A 66 -4.97 -2.22 -0.86
N VAL A 67 -4.54 -3.39 -0.39
CA VAL A 67 -4.69 -3.82 1.01
C VAL A 67 -3.90 -2.90 1.93
N THR A 68 -2.67 -2.54 1.59
CA THR A 68 -1.86 -1.60 2.38
C THR A 68 -2.57 -0.26 2.54
N SER A 69 -3.11 0.30 1.44
CA SER A 69 -3.88 1.55 1.48
C SER A 69 -5.18 1.42 2.28
N ALA A 70 -5.91 0.31 2.14
CA ALA A 70 -7.13 0.05 2.89
C ALA A 70 -6.87 -0.05 4.40
N VAL A 71 -5.80 -0.75 4.78
CA VAL A 71 -5.36 -0.88 6.18
C VAL A 71 -4.98 0.48 6.77
N GLN A 72 -4.23 1.31 6.03
CA GLN A 72 -3.89 2.67 6.48
C GLN A 72 -5.14 3.54 6.69
N LYS A 73 -6.08 3.53 5.74
CA LYS A 73 -7.35 4.28 5.86
C LYS A 73 -8.19 3.79 7.05
N ALA A 74 -8.26 2.48 7.26
CA ALA A 74 -8.96 1.90 8.40
C ALA A 74 -8.30 2.30 9.73
N SER A 75 -6.97 2.25 9.80
CA SER A 75 -6.21 2.69 10.98
C SER A 75 -6.46 4.17 11.29
N GLN A 76 -6.47 5.03 10.27
CA GLN A 76 -6.79 6.45 10.45
C GLN A 76 -8.21 6.65 10.99
N ALA A 77 -9.21 6.02 10.37
CA ALA A 77 -10.61 6.16 10.79
C ALA A 77 -10.83 5.66 12.23
N LEU A 78 -10.12 4.60 12.64
CA LEU A 78 -10.14 4.10 14.01
C LEU A 78 -9.49 5.08 14.99
N ASN A 79 -8.37 5.70 14.62
CA ASN A 79 -7.72 6.71 15.45
C ASN A 79 -8.63 7.92 15.68
N GLU A 80 -9.21 8.47 14.61
CA GLU A 80 -10.14 9.60 14.69
C GLU A 80 -11.37 9.26 15.53
N ARG A 81 -11.89 8.03 15.43
CA ARG A 81 -12.98 7.56 16.28
C ARG A 81 -12.55 7.46 17.75
N GLY A 82 -11.36 6.94 18.02
CA GLY A 82 -10.81 6.83 19.37
C GLY A 82 -10.69 8.18 20.07
N GLU A 83 -10.13 9.17 19.38
CA GLU A 83 -10.00 10.53 19.92
C GLU A 83 -11.37 11.18 20.23
N ARG A 84 -12.35 10.97 19.36
CA ARG A 84 -13.73 11.46 19.58
C ARG A 84 -14.39 10.78 20.76
N LEU A 85 -14.18 9.48 20.92
CA LEU A 85 -14.72 8.70 22.03
C LEU A 85 -14.12 9.20 23.35
N GLY A 86 -12.80 9.36 23.42
CA GLY A 86 -12.13 9.85 24.64
C GLY A 86 -12.67 11.21 25.10
N ARG A 87 -12.92 12.15 24.17
CA ARG A 87 -13.54 13.45 24.49
C ARG A 87 -14.98 13.31 25.01
N ALA A 88 -15.74 12.35 24.50
CA ALA A 88 -17.10 12.10 24.96
C ALA A 88 -17.11 11.46 26.36
N GLU A 89 -16.13 10.59 26.65
CA GLU A 89 -15.95 9.98 27.97
C GLU A 89 -15.59 11.03 29.03
N GLU A 90 -14.65 11.94 28.73
CA GLU A 90 -14.29 13.05 29.63
C GLU A 90 -15.52 13.92 29.97
N LYS A 91 -16.29 14.32 28.94
CA LYS A 91 -17.53 15.09 29.14
C LYS A 91 -18.57 14.34 29.96
N THR A 92 -18.66 13.02 29.78
CA THR A 92 -19.61 12.19 30.53
C THR A 92 -19.20 12.10 32.00
N GLU A 93 -17.91 11.98 32.27
CA GLU A 93 -17.36 11.96 33.62
C GLU A 93 -17.59 13.30 34.34
N GLU A 94 -17.37 14.44 33.67
CA GLU A 94 -17.69 15.77 34.19
C GLU A 94 -19.18 15.89 34.56
N LEU A 95 -20.07 15.47 33.66
CA LEU A 95 -21.51 15.51 33.89
C LEU A 95 -21.93 14.59 35.04
N LYS A 96 -21.34 13.39 35.15
CA LYS A 96 -21.57 12.46 36.27
C LYS A 96 -21.18 13.11 37.59
N ASN A 97 -20.00 13.72 37.65
CA ASN A 97 -19.50 14.39 38.85
C ASN A 97 -20.37 15.58 39.24
N SER A 98 -20.81 16.38 38.27
CA SER A 98 -21.72 17.51 38.52
C SER A 98 -23.10 17.05 39.01
N ALA A 99 -23.67 15.99 38.40
CA ALA A 99 -24.94 15.41 38.84
C ALA A 99 -24.85 14.86 40.27
N GLN A 100 -23.71 14.25 40.63
CA GLN A 100 -23.48 13.74 41.99
C GLN A 100 -23.40 14.88 43.01
N GLN A 101 -22.66 15.96 42.71
CA GLN A 101 -22.62 17.15 43.57
C GLN A 101 -24.00 17.78 43.78
N PHE A 102 -24.80 17.83 42.71
CA PHE A 102 -26.18 18.31 42.80
C PHE A 102 -27.03 17.43 43.74
N ALA A 103 -26.98 16.11 43.56
CA ALA A 103 -27.72 15.16 44.39
C ALA A 103 -27.30 15.21 45.87
N GLU A 104 -26.00 15.34 46.16
CA GLU A 104 -25.47 15.50 47.53
C GLU A 104 -25.91 16.81 48.18
N THR A 105 -25.98 17.89 47.42
CA THR A 105 -26.46 19.19 47.91
C THR A 105 -27.95 19.14 48.23
N ALA A 106 -28.74 18.48 47.37
CA ALA A 106 -30.18 18.30 47.58
C ALA A 106 -30.51 17.40 48.79
N HIS A 107 -29.64 16.46 49.16
CA HIS A 107 -29.82 15.63 50.37
C HIS A 107 -29.42 16.33 51.68
N LYS A 108 -28.71 17.46 51.60
CA LYS A 108 -28.24 18.23 52.77
C LYS A 108 -29.16 19.39 53.17
N VAL A 109 -30.26 19.61 52.44
CA VAL A 109 -31.30 20.63 52.71
C VAL A 109 -32.55 20.04 53.34
#